data_AF-A0A7V0P7E2-F1
#
_entry.id   AF-A0A7V0P7E2-F1
#
_cell.length_a   1.000
_cell.length_b   1.000
_cell.length_c   1.000
_cell.angle_alpha   90.00
_cell.angle_beta   90.00
_cell.angle_gamma   90.00
#
_symmetry.space_group_name_H-M   'P 1'
#
loop_
_entity.id
_entity.type
_entity.pdbx_description
1 polymer ?
#
loop_
_entity_poly.entity_id
_entity_poly.type
_entity_poly.pdbx_seq_one_letter_code
_entity_poly.pdbx_strand_id
1 'polypeptide(L)'
;MDFQRIVRILKDEIDRIQPQPSQIEYDIDISNLKVALREKFCECDLDELVNGRTQYNCGGRFYIIEESLDLELVRIPSEIVYNHLHTFLTFLEGIRDKTAQVLNRKGYNRISDLIVHPRFGSQAEKIYKILEDNDIDQLLSLCYLR
;
A
#
# COMPACT_ATOMS: atom_id res chain seq x y z
N MET A 1 15.24 -7.17 -8.90
CA MET A 1 14.31 -6.13 -8.39
C MET A 1 12.91 -6.60 -8.67
N ASP A 2 12.09 -6.75 -7.64
CA ASP A 2 10.67 -7.10 -7.83
C ASP A 2 9.81 -6.09 -7.08
N PHE A 3 9.57 -4.97 -7.77
CA PHE A 3 8.77 -3.83 -7.31
C PHE A 3 7.37 -4.29 -6.85
N GLN A 4 6.88 -5.39 -7.42
CA GLN A 4 5.63 -6.07 -7.05
C GLN A 4 5.60 -6.47 -5.57
N ARG A 5 6.74 -6.87 -4.99
CA ARG A 5 6.81 -7.37 -3.61
C ARG A 5 6.75 -6.23 -2.58
N ILE A 6 7.32 -5.07 -2.89
CA ILE A 6 7.27 -3.87 -2.03
C ILE A 6 5.88 -3.26 -2.07
N VAL A 7 5.30 -3.14 -3.27
CA VAL A 7 3.90 -2.73 -3.45
C VAL A 7 2.99 -3.66 -2.66
N ARG A 8 3.26 -4.97 -2.63
CA ARG A 8 2.48 -5.94 -1.85
C ARG A 8 2.58 -5.73 -0.33
N ILE A 9 3.78 -5.48 0.21
CA ILE A 9 3.96 -5.25 1.66
C ILE A 9 3.27 -3.95 2.09
N LEU A 10 3.45 -2.87 1.32
CA LEU A 10 2.80 -1.59 1.60
C LEU A 10 1.28 -1.69 1.43
N LYS A 11 0.81 -2.45 0.43
CA LYS A 11 -0.61 -2.74 0.24
C LYS A 11 -1.18 -3.54 1.42
N ASP A 12 -0.49 -4.59 1.87
CA ASP A 12 -0.91 -5.39 3.03
C ASP A 12 -0.97 -4.56 4.34
N GLU A 13 -0.15 -3.51 4.48
CA GLU A 13 -0.19 -2.60 5.63
C GLU A 13 -1.30 -1.56 5.52
N ILE A 14 -1.52 -0.99 4.34
CA ILE A 14 -2.67 -0.13 4.04
C ILE A 14 -3.97 -0.91 4.26
N ASP A 15 -3.97 -2.18 3.84
CA ASP A 15 -5.07 -3.13 3.99
C ASP A 15 -5.30 -3.54 5.45
N ARG A 16 -4.33 -3.38 6.36
CA ARG A 16 -4.54 -3.56 7.81
C ARG A 16 -5.18 -2.35 8.49
N ILE A 17 -4.93 -1.15 7.97
CA ILE A 17 -5.40 0.11 8.55
C ILE A 17 -6.81 0.44 8.07
N GLN A 18 -7.16 0.00 6.85
CA GLN A 18 -8.53 0.09 6.34
C GLN A 18 -9.30 -1.18 6.73
N PRO A 19 -10.58 -1.09 7.17
CA PRO A 19 -11.43 -2.26 7.25
C PRO A 19 -11.54 -2.87 5.85
N GLN A 20 -10.83 -3.97 5.62
CA GLN A 20 -10.94 -4.71 4.37
C GLN A 20 -12.21 -5.53 4.42
N PRO A 21 -13.14 -5.34 3.47
CA PRO A 21 -14.16 -6.36 3.26
C PRO A 21 -13.43 -7.68 2.98
N SER A 22 -13.90 -8.77 3.58
CA SER A 22 -13.35 -10.09 3.29
C SER A 22 -13.32 -10.33 1.77
N GLN A 23 -12.45 -11.18 1.24
CA GLN A 23 -12.38 -11.44 -0.22
C GLN A 23 -13.76 -11.81 -0.82
N ILE A 24 -14.58 -12.50 -0.01
CA ILE A 24 -15.98 -12.83 -0.31
C ILE A 24 -16.85 -11.56 -0.38
N GLU A 25 -16.69 -10.64 0.57
CA GLU A 25 -17.41 -9.37 0.66
C GLU A 25 -16.99 -8.41 -0.47
N TYR A 26 -15.70 -8.38 -0.84
CA TYR A 26 -15.20 -7.66 -2.02
C TYR A 26 -15.78 -8.21 -3.33
N ASP A 27 -15.85 -9.54 -3.48
CA ASP A 27 -16.47 -10.17 -4.66
C ASP A 27 -17.98 -9.93 -4.73
N ILE A 28 -18.67 -9.89 -3.57
CA ILE A 28 -20.08 -9.51 -3.46
C ILE A 28 -20.26 -8.04 -3.84
N ASP A 29 -19.43 -7.14 -3.34
CA ASP A 29 -19.48 -5.71 -3.64
C ASP A 29 -19.22 -5.43 -5.12
N ILE A 30 -18.24 -6.10 -5.74
CA ILE A 30 -18.02 -6.00 -7.19
C ILE A 30 -19.22 -6.52 -7.96
N SER A 31 -19.80 -7.64 -7.54
CA SER A 31 -20.97 -8.23 -8.22
C SER A 31 -22.17 -7.30 -8.13
N ASN A 32 -22.43 -6.74 -6.95
CA ASN A 32 -23.48 -5.75 -6.71
C ASN A 32 -23.22 -4.47 -7.51
N LEU A 33 -21.98 -3.99 -7.55
CA LEU A 33 -21.60 -2.83 -8.34
C LEU A 33 -21.80 -3.08 -9.84
N LYS A 34 -21.45 -4.27 -10.35
CA LYS A 34 -21.70 -4.65 -11.75
C LYS A 34 -23.18 -4.67 -12.07
N VAL A 35 -24.02 -5.21 -11.19
CA VAL A 35 -25.48 -5.22 -11.36
C VAL A 35 -26.01 -3.79 -11.35
N ALA A 36 -25.64 -2.98 -10.35
CA ALA A 36 -26.07 -1.59 -10.23
C ALA A 36 -25.64 -0.73 -11.42
N LEU A 37 -24.42 -0.90 -11.93
CA LEU A 37 -23.96 -0.19 -13.13
C LEU A 37 -24.72 -0.62 -14.37
N ARG A 38 -25.02 -1.93 -14.52
CA ARG A 38 -25.85 -2.42 -15.63
C ARG A 38 -27.26 -1.86 -15.56
N GLU A 39 -27.90 -1.87 -14.40
CA GLU A 39 -29.25 -1.32 -14.22
C GLU A 39 -29.28 0.18 -14.47
N LYS A 40 -28.28 0.91 -13.99
CA LYS A 40 -28.20 2.37 -14.12
C LYS A 40 -27.97 2.83 -15.56
N PHE A 41 -27.26 2.04 -16.37
CA PHE A 41 -26.81 2.43 -17.69
C PHE A 41 -27.27 1.48 -18.80
N CYS A 42 -28.29 0.64 -18.57
CA CYS A 42 -28.75 -0.36 -19.54
C CYS A 42 -29.29 0.24 -20.85
N GLU A 43 -29.83 1.45 -20.81
CA GLU A 43 -30.40 2.15 -21.96
C GLU A 43 -29.48 3.24 -22.53
N CYS A 44 -28.33 3.47 -21.91
CA CYS A 44 -27.37 4.45 -22.39
C CYS A 44 -26.50 3.83 -23.49
N ASP A 45 -26.22 4.61 -24.54
CA ASP A 45 -25.26 4.17 -25.55
C ASP A 45 -23.85 4.17 -24.95
N LEU A 46 -23.02 3.20 -25.35
CA LEU A 46 -21.65 3.08 -24.86
C LEU A 46 -20.83 4.33 -25.25
N ASP A 47 -21.12 4.89 -26.43
CA ASP A 47 -20.55 6.14 -26.93
C ASP A 47 -20.97 7.38 -26.11
N GLU A 48 -22.06 7.31 -25.34
CA GLU A 48 -22.49 8.38 -24.42
C GLU A 48 -21.85 8.22 -23.02
N LEU A 49 -21.50 7.00 -22.63
CA LEU A 49 -20.98 6.67 -21.30
C LEU A 49 -19.47 6.78 -21.21
N VAL A 50 -18.78 6.41 -22.28
CA VAL A 50 -17.32 6.29 -22.32
C VAL A 50 -16.84 7.01 -23.56
N ASN A 51 -15.85 7.88 -23.40
CA ASN A 51 -15.26 8.53 -24.55
C ASN A 51 -14.47 7.51 -25.37
N GLY A 52 -15.04 7.08 -26.49
CA GLY A 52 -14.50 6.01 -27.31
C GLY A 52 -15.16 5.95 -28.66
N ARG A 53 -14.87 4.87 -29.39
CA ARG A 53 -15.50 4.61 -30.69
C ARG A 53 -15.58 3.14 -30.99
N THR A 54 -16.65 2.77 -31.69
CA THR A 54 -16.76 1.45 -32.31
C THR A 54 -15.87 1.34 -33.55
N GLN A 55 -15.12 0.25 -33.69
CA GLN A 55 -14.42 -0.15 -34.91
C GLN A 55 -14.76 -1.57 -35.35
N TYR A 56 -14.44 -1.87 -36.61
CA TYR A 56 -14.66 -3.17 -37.24
C TYR A 56 -13.36 -3.69 -37.86
N ASN A 57 -13.08 -4.97 -37.67
CA ASN A 57 -12.02 -5.69 -38.38
C ASN A 57 -12.52 -7.07 -38.84
N CYS A 58 -11.61 -7.89 -39.39
CA CYS A 58 -11.92 -9.25 -39.84
C CYS A 58 -12.43 -10.19 -38.72
N GLY A 59 -12.25 -9.84 -37.46
CA GLY A 59 -12.76 -10.57 -36.29
C GLY A 59 -14.09 -10.05 -35.75
N GLY A 60 -14.66 -8.99 -36.32
CA GLY A 60 -15.95 -8.43 -35.94
C GLY A 60 -15.88 -7.01 -35.36
N ARG A 61 -16.91 -6.65 -34.60
CA ARG A 61 -17.08 -5.34 -33.96
C ARG A 61 -16.32 -5.31 -32.63
N PHE A 62 -15.56 -4.26 -32.38
CA PHE A 62 -14.91 -4.00 -31.09
C PHE A 62 -15.00 -2.51 -30.74
N TYR A 63 -14.78 -2.19 -29.46
CA TYR A 63 -14.88 -0.82 -28.94
C TYR A 63 -13.50 -0.34 -28.48
N ILE A 64 -13.11 0.86 -28.91
CA ILE A 64 -11.86 1.49 -28.51
C ILE A 64 -12.21 2.58 -27.50
N ILE A 65 -11.72 2.44 -26.27
CA ILE A 65 -11.81 3.48 -25.25
C ILE A 65 -10.66 4.47 -25.52
N GLU A 66 -10.99 5.73 -25.77
CA GLU A 66 -10.03 6.81 -26.03
C GLU A 66 -9.83 7.70 -24.79
N GLU A 67 -10.60 7.44 -23.73
CA GLU A 67 -10.50 8.13 -22.44
C GLU A 67 -9.18 7.81 -21.73
N SER A 68 -8.40 8.84 -21.43
CA SER A 68 -7.25 8.76 -20.54
C SER A 68 -7.65 9.22 -19.15
N LEU A 69 -7.59 8.33 -18.17
CA LEU A 69 -7.69 8.72 -16.78
C LEU A 69 -6.31 9.17 -16.29
N ASP A 70 -6.18 10.46 -15.99
CA ASP A 70 -5.06 10.94 -15.17
C ASP A 70 -5.30 10.47 -13.73
N LEU A 71 -4.81 9.28 -13.43
CA LEU A 71 -4.77 8.79 -12.06
C LEU A 71 -3.78 9.67 -11.30
N GLU A 72 -4.30 10.67 -10.59
CA GLU A 72 -3.55 11.33 -9.53
C GLU A 72 -3.24 10.27 -8.47
N LEU A 73 -2.05 9.68 -8.56
CA LEU A 73 -1.50 8.87 -7.48
C LEU A 73 -1.50 9.76 -6.24
N VAL A 74 -2.34 9.40 -5.27
CA VAL A 74 -2.42 10.10 -3.98
C VAL A 74 -1.01 10.11 -3.39
N ARG A 75 -0.34 11.26 -3.47
CA ARG A 75 0.99 11.45 -2.92
C ARG A 75 0.83 11.64 -1.42
N ILE A 76 1.23 10.63 -0.66
CA ILE A 76 1.32 10.75 0.79
C ILE A 76 2.47 11.73 1.10
N PRO A 77 2.25 12.77 1.92
CA PRO A 77 3.32 13.67 2.36
C PRO A 77 4.50 12.91 2.96
N SER A 78 5.71 13.24 2.55
CA SER A 78 6.95 12.57 3.00
C SER A 78 7.12 12.60 4.51
N GLU A 79 6.74 13.69 5.17
CA GLU A 79 6.79 13.84 6.63
C GLU A 79 5.92 12.82 7.37
N ILE A 80 4.75 12.49 6.80
CA ILE A 80 3.85 11.50 7.41
C ILE A 80 4.48 10.12 7.32
N VAL A 81 5.02 9.77 6.15
CA VAL A 81 5.71 8.49 5.94
C VAL A 81 6.93 8.40 6.86
N TYR A 82 7.75 9.46 6.93
CA TYR A 82 8.93 9.54 7.77
C TYR A 82 8.58 9.31 9.25
N ASN A 83 7.65 10.09 9.79
CA ASN A 83 7.22 9.94 11.18
C ASN A 83 6.68 8.54 11.47
N HIS A 84 5.94 7.96 10.52
CA HIS A 84 5.42 6.61 10.68
C HIS A 84 6.53 5.56 10.75
N LEU A 85 7.49 5.61 9.82
CA LEU A 85 8.64 4.69 9.79
C LEU A 85 9.44 4.77 11.09
N HIS A 86 9.66 5.97 11.64
CA HIS A 86 10.36 6.16 12.90
C HIS A 86 9.64 5.56 14.11
N THR A 87 8.32 5.37 14.06
CA THR A 87 7.53 4.73 15.12
C THR A 87 7.38 3.21 14.95
N PHE A 88 7.74 2.68 13.79
CA PHE A 88 7.53 1.28 13.45
C PHE A 88 8.65 0.38 14.02
N LEU A 89 8.63 0.17 15.34
CA LEU A 89 9.63 -0.64 16.06
C LEU A 89 9.74 -2.07 15.55
N THR A 90 8.67 -2.56 14.96
CA THR A 90 8.63 -3.85 14.28
C THR A 90 9.65 -3.94 13.17
N PHE A 91 10.26 -2.87 12.63
CA PHE A 91 11.38 -3.01 11.70
C PHE A 91 12.58 -3.77 12.28
N LEU A 92 12.81 -3.68 13.59
CA LEU A 92 13.94 -4.34 14.23
C LEU A 92 13.68 -5.84 14.33
N GLU A 93 14.64 -6.64 13.91
CA GLU A 93 14.60 -8.09 14.02
C GLU A 93 14.41 -8.53 15.48
N GLY A 94 13.55 -9.54 15.69
CA GLY A 94 13.17 -9.97 17.04
C GLY A 94 12.14 -9.09 17.75
N ILE A 95 11.76 -7.94 17.19
CA ILE A 95 10.62 -7.14 17.65
C ILE A 95 9.39 -7.49 16.80
N ARG A 96 8.49 -8.28 17.38
CA ARG A 96 7.13 -8.54 16.87
C ARG A 96 6.12 -7.70 17.64
N ASP A 97 4.86 -7.66 17.21
CA ASP A 97 3.79 -6.83 17.80
C ASP A 97 3.71 -6.91 19.33
N LYS A 98 3.78 -8.12 19.91
CA LYS A 98 3.79 -8.31 21.36
C LYS A 98 4.97 -7.61 22.05
N THR A 99 6.16 -7.72 21.47
CA THR A 99 7.37 -7.06 21.97
C THR A 99 7.28 -5.55 21.79
N ALA A 100 6.79 -5.09 20.63
CA ALA A 100 6.60 -3.67 20.35
C ALA A 100 5.61 -3.04 21.35
N GLN A 101 4.50 -3.69 21.64
CA GLN A 101 3.55 -3.22 22.66
C GLN A 101 4.18 -3.12 24.05
N VAL A 102 5.01 -4.08 24.44
CA VAL A 102 5.74 -4.04 25.72
C VAL A 102 6.74 -2.89 25.75
N LEU A 103 7.44 -2.62 24.64
CA LEU A 103 8.40 -1.52 24.52
C LEU A 103 7.70 -0.15 24.56
N ASN A 104 6.60 0.01 23.84
CA ASN A 104 5.77 1.23 23.86
C ASN A 104 5.29 1.54 25.28
N ARG A 105 4.81 0.52 26.02
CA ARG A 105 4.40 0.68 27.43
C ARG A 105 5.54 1.09 28.36
N LYS A 106 6.79 0.81 27.98
CA LYS A 106 8.00 1.22 28.71
C LYS A 106 8.53 2.59 28.27
N GLY A 107 7.84 3.27 27.35
CA GLY A 107 8.20 4.61 26.87
C GLY A 107 9.05 4.62 25.61
N TYR A 108 9.41 3.46 25.05
CA TYR A 108 10.11 3.38 23.78
C TYR A 108 9.07 3.41 22.67
N ASN A 109 8.82 4.58 22.08
CA ASN A 109 7.80 4.77 21.05
C ASN A 109 8.39 5.00 19.65
N ARG A 110 9.69 5.26 19.59
CA ARG A 110 10.44 5.49 18.36
C ARG A 110 11.70 4.63 18.29
N ILE A 111 12.17 4.38 17.07
CA ILE A 111 13.42 3.66 16.83
C ILE A 111 14.59 4.37 17.51
N SER A 112 14.59 5.71 17.53
CA SER A 112 15.58 6.53 18.24
C SER A 112 15.67 6.20 19.73
N ASP A 113 14.54 5.90 20.38
CA ASP A 113 14.48 5.60 21.81
C ASP A 113 15.20 4.27 22.12
N LEU A 114 15.23 3.37 21.14
CA LEU A 114 15.86 2.06 21.28
C LEU A 114 17.38 2.10 21.09
N ILE A 115 17.98 3.20 20.63
CA ILE A 115 19.44 3.29 20.39
C ILE A 115 20.24 2.97 21.65
N VAL A 116 19.77 3.41 22.81
CA VAL A 116 20.41 3.13 24.11
C VAL A 116 19.95 1.82 24.75
N HIS A 117 19.04 1.07 24.11
CA HIS A 117 18.46 -0.14 24.68
C HIS A 117 19.48 -1.30 24.65
N PRO A 118 19.70 -2.01 25.78
CA PRO A 118 20.79 -2.99 25.90
C PRO A 118 20.70 -4.17 24.91
N ARG A 119 19.49 -4.51 24.48
CA ARG A 119 19.25 -5.62 23.54
C ARG A 119 19.10 -5.20 22.08
N PHE A 120 18.59 -3.99 21.85
CA PHE A 120 18.13 -3.57 20.52
C PHE A 120 18.91 -2.38 19.97
N GLY A 121 19.78 -1.76 20.77
CA GLY A 121 20.47 -0.51 20.44
C GLY A 121 21.29 -0.55 19.17
N SER A 122 22.14 -1.57 19.04
CA SER A 122 22.99 -1.73 17.84
C SER A 122 22.20 -1.97 16.55
N GLN A 123 20.97 -2.49 16.64
CA GLN A 123 20.09 -2.63 15.47
C GLN A 123 19.27 -1.36 15.24
N ALA A 124 18.78 -0.74 16.31
CA ALA A 124 18.06 0.53 16.27
C ALA A 124 18.91 1.62 15.62
N GLU A 125 20.19 1.72 16.00
CA GLU A 125 21.13 2.69 15.44
C GLU A 125 21.34 2.50 13.93
N LYS A 126 21.47 1.25 13.47
CA LYS A 126 21.59 0.93 12.03
C LYS A 126 20.36 1.36 11.25
N ILE A 127 19.16 1.01 11.73
CA ILE A 127 17.91 1.34 11.04
C ILE A 127 17.66 2.85 11.09
N TYR A 128 17.94 3.48 12.23
CA TYR A 128 17.83 4.93 12.37
C TYR A 128 18.71 5.66 11.36
N LYS A 129 19.95 5.21 11.17
CA LYS A 129 20.86 5.79 10.19
C LYS A 129 20.36 5.63 8.75
N ILE A 130 19.82 4.47 8.38
CA ILE A 130 19.23 4.23 7.06
C ILE A 130 18.07 5.20 6.78
N LEU A 131 17.23 5.46 7.80
CA LEU A 131 16.11 6.40 7.70
C LEU A 131 16.59 7.86 7.53
N GLU A 132 17.59 8.28 8.31
CA GLU A 132 18.15 9.64 8.22
C GLU A 132 18.88 9.88 6.89
N ASP A 133 19.62 8.87 6.41
CA ASP A 133 20.36 8.93 5.14
C ASP A 133 19.42 8.85 3.91
N ASN A 134 18.11 8.59 4.12
CA ASN A 134 17.12 8.31 3.07
C ASN A 134 17.61 7.24 2.06
N ASP A 135 18.36 6.25 2.55
CA ASP A 135 18.89 5.17 1.71
C ASP A 135 17.79 4.14 1.44
N ILE A 136 17.02 4.40 0.37
CA ILE A 136 15.88 3.59 -0.04
C ILE A 136 16.32 2.16 -0.34
N ASP A 137 17.48 1.96 -0.97
CA ASP A 137 17.95 0.62 -1.35
C ASP A 137 18.23 -0.24 -0.11
N GLN A 138 18.87 0.35 0.91
CA GLN A 138 19.09 -0.33 2.19
C GLN A 138 17.79 -0.55 2.95
N LEU A 139 16.87 0.42 2.98
CA LEU A 139 15.57 0.26 3.62
C LEU A 139 14.77 -0.89 3.00
N LEU A 140 14.77 -0.98 1.67
CA LEU A 140 14.12 -2.07 0.94
C LEU A 140 14.78 -3.41 1.23
N SER A 141 16.11 -3.47 1.34
CA SER A 141 16.84 -4.70 1.67
C SER A 141 16.40 -5.30 3.03
N LEU A 142 16.07 -4.45 4.01
CA LEU A 142 15.57 -4.88 5.32
C LEU A 142 14.18 -5.52 5.23
N CYS A 143 13.34 -5.04 4.31
CA CYS A 143 12.01 -5.61 4.05
C CYS A 143 12.08 -6.98 3.35
N TYR A 144 13.14 -7.27 2.60
CA TYR A 144 13.30 -8.54 1.86
C TYR A 144 13.83 -9.71 2.69
N LEU A 145 14.50 -9.44 3.82
CA LEU A 145 15.10 -10.44 4.71
C LEU A 145 14.12 -11.00 5.75
N ARG A 146 12.84 -10.60 5.69
CA ARG A 146 11.74 -11.11 6.52
C ARG A 146 10.75 -11.93 5.71
#